data_AF-A0A8H6YHJ2-F1
#
_entry.id   AF-A0A8H6YHJ2-F1
#
_cell.length_a   1.000
_cell.length_b   1.000
_cell.length_c   1.000
_cell.angle_alpha   90.00
_cell.angle_beta   90.00
_cell.angle_gamma   90.00
#
_symmetry.space_group_name_H-M   'P 1'
#
loop_
_entity.id
_entity.type
_entity.pdbx_description
1 polymer ?
#
loop_
_entity_poly.entity_id
_entity_poly.type
_entity_poly.pdbx_seq_one_letter_code
_entity_poly.pdbx_strand_id
1 'polypeptide(L)'
;MHLNDPEGVDARYPGKKIKCTQLKAHGTWQEIHCDGHEKLGALALQMGGVALLIYGMKDKWGDEILHLVVVPDDHNSDAIGHVVLDFFELYGAVPQQMTTDKGSETGLLYAFMTGLKTTYAPEVNLTCYPAMVALKSTNNTPIEGLWRWWQEQSGKNLYVQITRGRDEGIFNPHNPVHVLLFK
;
A
#
# COMPACT_ATOMS: atom_id res chain seq x y z
N MET A 1 10.94 1.59 28.40
CA MET A 1 9.91 0.82 27.65
C MET A 1 8.83 0.25 28.59
N HIS A 2 9.19 -0.41 29.70
CA HIS A 2 8.22 -0.93 30.69
C HIS A 2 7.35 0.12 31.44
N LEU A 3 7.81 1.38 31.54
CA LEU A 3 7.07 2.44 32.25
C LEU A 3 5.93 3.07 31.42
N ASN A 4 5.93 2.91 30.09
CA ASN A 4 4.99 3.60 29.20
C ASN A 4 3.93 2.67 28.58
N ASP A 5 4.16 1.36 28.60
CA ASP A 5 3.23 0.35 28.07
C ASP A 5 3.49 -0.99 28.77
N PRO A 6 3.04 -1.14 30.04
CA PRO A 6 3.34 -2.30 30.87
C PRO A 6 2.84 -3.62 30.26
N GLU A 7 1.71 -3.55 29.54
CA GLU A 7 1.08 -4.68 28.85
C GLU A 7 1.61 -4.86 27.41
N GLY A 8 2.38 -3.90 26.90
CA GLY A 8 2.85 -3.90 25.52
C GLY A 8 3.74 -5.08 25.16
N VAL A 9 4.45 -5.64 26.13
CA VAL A 9 5.27 -6.86 25.94
C VAL A 9 4.35 -8.09 25.85
N ASP A 10 3.38 -8.22 26.74
CA ASP A 10 2.41 -9.33 26.75
C ASP A 10 1.41 -9.28 25.60
N ALA A 11 1.10 -8.08 25.10
CA ALA A 11 0.29 -7.87 23.90
C ALA A 11 1.06 -8.23 22.62
N ARG A 12 2.39 -8.11 22.63
CA ARG A 12 3.29 -8.46 21.51
C ARG A 12 3.88 -9.86 21.61
N TYR A 13 3.48 -10.66 22.61
CA TYR A 13 3.96 -12.03 22.76
C TYR A 13 3.63 -12.85 21.50
N PRO A 14 4.63 -13.48 20.84
CA PRO A 14 4.42 -14.26 19.63
C PRO A 14 3.33 -15.33 19.82
N GLY A 15 2.35 -15.37 18.93
CA GLY A 15 1.26 -16.36 18.97
C GLY A 15 -0.10 -15.83 19.44
N LYS A 16 -0.18 -14.61 19.99
CA LYS A 16 -1.48 -13.93 20.18
C LYS A 16 -2.03 -13.49 18.82
N LYS A 17 -3.13 -14.11 18.40
CA LYS A 17 -3.87 -13.69 17.20
C LYS A 17 -4.60 -12.38 17.51
N ILE A 18 -4.41 -11.37 16.65
CA ILE A 18 -5.20 -10.14 16.69
C ILE A 18 -6.66 -10.52 16.45
N LYS A 19 -7.56 -9.99 17.28
CA LYS A 19 -8.99 -10.25 17.15
C LYS A 19 -9.48 -9.64 15.83
N CYS A 20 -9.92 -10.49 14.91
CA CYS A 20 -10.60 -10.04 13.71
C CYS A 20 -11.87 -9.28 14.11
N THR A 21 -12.04 -8.07 13.58
CA THR A 21 -13.23 -7.25 13.82
C THR A 21 -14.02 -7.12 12.53
N GLN A 22 -15.34 -7.02 12.66
CA GLN A 22 -16.20 -6.85 11.50
C GLN A 22 -15.93 -5.49 10.86
N LEU A 23 -15.64 -5.50 9.56
CA LEU A 23 -15.52 -4.29 8.75
C LEU A 23 -16.90 -3.62 8.62
N LYS A 24 -16.93 -2.30 8.76
CA LYS A 24 -18.12 -1.48 8.56
C LYS A 24 -17.85 -0.44 7.49
N ALA A 25 -18.72 -0.40 6.48
CA ALA A 25 -18.80 0.62 5.44
C ALA A 25 -20.28 0.74 5.00
N HIS A 26 -20.71 1.94 4.66
CA HIS A 26 -22.03 2.30 4.18
C HIS A 26 -22.21 2.07 2.68
N GLY A 27 -21.12 2.08 1.91
CA GLY A 27 -21.14 1.85 0.46
C GLY A 27 -19.74 1.87 -0.14
N THR A 28 -19.68 1.59 -1.44
CA THR A 28 -18.47 1.75 -2.27
C THR A 28 -17.95 3.19 -2.19
N TRP A 29 -16.65 3.38 -2.38
CA TRP A 29 -15.97 4.68 -2.39
C TRP A 29 -15.97 5.43 -1.06
N GLN A 30 -16.53 4.83 0.01
CA GLN A 30 -16.48 5.44 1.33
C GLN A 30 -15.06 5.36 1.92
N GLU A 31 -14.42 4.20 1.86
CA GLU A 31 -13.11 3.98 2.47
C GLU A 31 -12.27 3.10 1.55
N ILE A 32 -11.16 3.68 1.07
CA ILE A 32 -10.20 2.99 0.20
C ILE A 32 -8.95 2.71 1.02
N HIS A 33 -8.60 1.44 1.15
CA HIS A 33 -7.40 1.00 1.85
C HIS A 33 -6.23 0.96 0.89
N CYS A 34 -5.10 1.53 1.28
CA CYS A 34 -3.91 1.65 0.45
C CYS A 34 -2.67 1.19 1.21
N ASP A 35 -1.72 0.59 0.49
CA ASP A 35 -0.45 0.09 1.04
C ASP A 35 0.56 -0.24 -0.07
N GLY A 36 1.84 -0.32 0.30
CA GLY A 36 2.93 -0.82 -0.54
C GLY A 36 3.17 -2.32 -0.36
N HIS A 37 3.80 -2.96 -1.34
CA HIS A 37 4.11 -4.39 -1.31
C HIS A 37 5.51 -4.69 -1.84
N GLU A 38 6.41 -5.05 -0.92
CA GLU A 38 7.84 -5.20 -1.21
C GLU A 38 8.31 -6.64 -1.49
N LYS A 39 7.42 -7.62 -1.66
CA LYS A 39 7.87 -9.01 -1.89
C LYS A 39 8.58 -9.24 -3.22
N LEU A 40 8.56 -8.24 -4.11
CA LEU A 40 9.38 -8.16 -5.32
C LEU A 40 10.42 -7.02 -5.25
N GLY A 41 10.80 -6.63 -4.02
CA GLY A 41 11.82 -5.61 -3.79
C GLY A 41 13.24 -6.09 -4.09
N ALA A 42 14.20 -5.15 -4.08
CA ALA A 42 15.59 -5.41 -4.44
C ALA A 42 16.25 -6.53 -3.63
N LEU A 43 15.96 -6.60 -2.32
CA LEU A 43 16.48 -7.63 -1.43
C LEU A 43 15.88 -9.01 -1.72
N ALA A 44 14.60 -9.06 -2.11
CA ALA A 44 13.94 -10.31 -2.45
C ALA A 44 14.45 -10.84 -3.79
N LEU A 45 14.55 -9.97 -4.81
CA LEU A 45 14.96 -10.36 -6.16
C LEU A 45 16.46 -10.62 -6.27
N GLN A 46 17.31 -9.90 -5.52
CA GLN A 46 18.77 -9.97 -5.61
C GLN A 46 19.28 -9.73 -7.05
N MET A 47 18.67 -8.78 -7.75
CA MET A 47 18.93 -8.47 -9.16
C MET A 47 19.62 -7.12 -9.35
N GLY A 48 20.68 -6.85 -8.58
CA GLY A 48 21.51 -5.65 -8.77
C GLY A 48 20.83 -4.34 -8.36
N GLY A 49 19.93 -4.42 -7.37
CA GLY A 49 19.13 -3.28 -6.91
C GLY A 49 17.83 -3.05 -7.69
N VAL A 50 17.54 -3.87 -8.71
CA VAL A 50 16.22 -3.87 -9.37
C VAL A 50 15.14 -4.27 -8.37
N ALA A 51 14.08 -3.46 -8.29
CA ALA A 51 12.90 -3.70 -7.48
C ALA A 51 11.66 -3.49 -8.35
N LEU A 52 10.62 -4.29 -8.11
CA LEU A 52 9.30 -4.15 -8.74
C LEU A 52 8.28 -3.99 -7.62
N LEU A 53 8.40 -2.88 -6.88
CA LEU A 53 7.53 -2.55 -5.75
C LEU A 53 6.12 -2.29 -6.28
N ILE A 54 5.11 -2.72 -5.54
CA ILE A 54 3.72 -2.59 -5.98
C ILE A 54 2.97 -1.73 -4.98
N TYR A 55 2.22 -0.75 -5.45
CA TYR A 55 1.29 0.01 -4.62
C TYR A 55 -0.15 -0.41 -4.95
N GLY A 56 -0.94 -0.68 -3.91
CA GLY A 56 -2.31 -1.19 -4.04
C GLY A 56 -3.33 -0.25 -3.40
N MET A 57 -4.51 -0.17 -4.02
CA MET A 57 -5.69 0.53 -3.50
C MET A 57 -6.92 -0.36 -3.66
N LYS A 58 -7.68 -0.53 -2.57
CA LYS A 58 -8.80 -1.46 -2.50
C LYS A 58 -10.01 -0.83 -1.81
N ASP A 59 -11.19 -1.03 -2.38
CA ASP A 59 -12.44 -0.61 -1.77
C ASP A 59 -12.82 -1.52 -0.60
N LYS A 60 -13.16 -0.93 0.55
CA LYS A 60 -13.54 -1.66 1.75
C LYS A 60 -14.88 -2.38 1.64
N TRP A 61 -15.84 -1.80 0.91
CA TRP A 61 -17.23 -2.27 0.90
C TRP A 61 -17.44 -3.38 -0.14
N GLY A 62 -16.98 -3.14 -1.36
CA GLY A 62 -17.10 -4.07 -2.49
C GLY A 62 -15.97 -5.07 -2.60
N ASP A 63 -14.91 -4.92 -1.79
CA ASP A 63 -13.68 -5.73 -1.86
C ASP A 63 -12.96 -5.63 -3.22
N GLU A 64 -13.26 -4.60 -4.01
CA GLU A 64 -12.72 -4.42 -5.36
C GLU A 64 -11.31 -3.83 -5.33
N ILE A 65 -10.41 -4.41 -6.13
CA ILE A 65 -9.06 -3.88 -6.35
C ILE A 65 -9.17 -2.75 -7.36
N LEU A 66 -9.12 -1.51 -6.89
CA LEU A 66 -9.30 -0.34 -7.75
C LEU A 66 -7.99 0.07 -8.43
N HIS A 67 -6.86 -0.11 -7.75
CA HIS A 67 -5.57 0.25 -8.32
C HIS A 67 -4.48 -0.70 -7.85
N LEU A 68 -3.65 -1.15 -8.78
CA LEU A 68 -2.53 -2.02 -8.50
C LEU A 68 -1.42 -1.74 -9.52
N VAL A 69 -0.40 -0.99 -9.11
CA VAL A 69 0.62 -0.48 -10.03
C VAL A 69 2.02 -0.73 -9.51
N VAL A 70 2.95 -0.94 -10.43
CA VAL A 70 4.37 -1.01 -10.08
C VAL A 70 4.89 0.42 -9.91
N VAL A 71 5.57 0.67 -8.80
CA VAL A 71 6.14 1.98 -8.45
C VAL A 71 7.65 1.88 -8.30
N PRO A 72 8.40 2.96 -8.59
CA PRO A 72 9.85 2.96 -8.43
C PRO A 72 10.29 2.87 -6.96
N ASP A 73 9.52 3.50 -6.06
CA ASP A 73 9.78 3.54 -4.62
C ASP A 73 8.45 3.74 -3.87
N ASP A 74 8.01 2.73 -3.11
CA ASP A 74 6.78 2.81 -2.31
C ASP A 74 6.97 3.51 -0.95
N HIS A 75 8.19 3.93 -0.62
CA HIS A 75 8.52 4.74 0.56
C HIS A 75 8.70 6.23 0.22
N ASN A 76 8.67 6.59 -1.06
CA ASN A 76 8.85 7.96 -1.52
C ASN A 76 7.50 8.70 -1.57
N SER A 77 7.40 9.83 -0.86
CA SER A 77 6.13 10.58 -0.79
C SER A 77 5.71 11.15 -2.14
N ASP A 78 6.64 11.60 -2.98
CA ASP A 78 6.32 12.13 -4.31
C ASP A 78 5.77 11.02 -5.21
N ALA A 79 6.41 9.84 -5.20
CA ALA A 79 5.94 8.68 -5.95
C ALA A 79 4.51 8.28 -5.54
N ILE A 80 4.26 8.12 -4.24
CA ILE A 80 2.92 7.78 -3.74
C ILE A 80 1.91 8.91 -4.00
N GLY A 81 2.33 10.17 -3.88
CA GLY A 81 1.51 11.33 -4.22
C GLY A 81 1.05 11.30 -5.68
N HIS A 82 1.95 10.97 -6.61
CA HIS A 82 1.60 10.78 -8.02
C HIS A 82 0.61 9.63 -8.21
N VAL A 83 0.83 8.46 -7.60
CA VAL A 83 -0.11 7.34 -7.70
C VAL A 83 -1.53 7.74 -7.24
N VAL A 84 -1.63 8.54 -6.18
CA VAL A 84 -2.92 9.04 -5.68
C VAL A 84 -3.60 9.98 -6.69
N LEU A 85 -2.84 10.87 -7.34
CA LEU A 85 -3.39 11.78 -8.36
C LEU A 85 -3.80 11.02 -9.63
N ASP A 86 -2.98 10.07 -10.08
CA ASP A 86 -3.30 9.19 -11.22
C ASP A 86 -4.57 8.39 -10.93
N PHE A 87 -4.74 7.91 -9.70
CA PHE A 87 -5.94 7.24 -9.26
C PHE A 87 -7.20 8.14 -9.34
N PHE A 88 -7.10 9.40 -8.88
CA PHE A 88 -8.23 10.34 -8.99
C PHE A 88 -8.56 10.69 -10.44
N GLU A 89 -7.53 10.86 -11.28
CA GLU A 89 -7.72 11.12 -12.71
C GLU A 89 -8.38 9.92 -13.41
N LEU A 90 -7.91 8.70 -13.14
CA LEU A 90 -8.42 7.46 -13.73
C LEU A 90 -9.93 7.29 -13.52
N TYR A 91 -10.41 7.61 -12.32
CA TYR A 91 -11.82 7.44 -11.95
C TYR A 91 -12.65 8.72 -12.05
N GLY A 92 -12.02 9.88 -12.23
CA GLY A 92 -12.68 11.18 -12.17
C GLY A 92 -13.36 11.45 -10.81
N ALA A 93 -12.90 10.79 -9.75
CA ALA A 93 -13.55 10.80 -8.44
C ALA A 93 -12.53 10.75 -7.29
N VAL A 94 -12.91 11.33 -6.15
CA VAL A 94 -12.12 11.30 -4.92
C VAL A 94 -12.91 10.51 -3.87
N PRO A 95 -12.31 9.49 -3.23
CA PRO A 95 -13.02 8.72 -2.21
C PRO A 95 -13.35 9.56 -0.98
N GLN A 96 -14.34 9.11 -0.20
CA GLN A 96 -14.68 9.79 1.03
C GLN A 96 -13.60 9.62 2.11
N GLN A 97 -12.76 8.60 2.07
CA GLN A 97 -11.64 8.43 2.98
C GLN A 97 -10.60 7.54 2.31
N MET A 98 -9.32 7.90 2.45
CA MET A 98 -8.22 6.97 2.19
C MET A 98 -7.63 6.49 3.52
N THR A 99 -7.45 5.19 3.65
CA THR A 99 -6.88 4.56 4.84
C THR A 99 -5.54 3.96 4.46
N THR A 100 -4.48 4.32 5.19
CA THR A 100 -3.13 3.80 4.94
C THR A 100 -2.48 3.33 6.22
N ASP A 101 -1.35 2.65 6.08
CA ASP A 101 -0.44 2.45 7.20
C ASP A 101 0.21 3.78 7.60
N LYS A 102 0.73 3.82 8.83
CA LYS A 102 1.50 4.97 9.30
C LYS A 102 2.91 4.93 8.70
N GLY A 103 3.10 5.60 7.58
CA GLY A 103 4.40 5.79 6.93
C GLY A 103 4.68 7.24 6.57
N SER A 104 5.95 7.56 6.33
CA SER A 104 6.42 8.91 5.98
C SER A 104 6.00 9.34 4.57
N GLU A 105 5.73 8.38 3.70
CA GLU A 105 5.31 8.56 2.31
C GLU A 105 3.91 9.15 2.17
N THR A 106 3.09 9.05 3.21
CA THR A 106 1.65 9.40 3.17
C THR A 106 1.36 10.90 3.30
N GLY A 107 2.40 11.74 3.46
CA GLY A 107 2.25 13.18 3.67
C GLY A 107 1.53 13.91 2.54
N LEU A 108 1.92 13.66 1.28
CA LEU A 108 1.26 14.26 0.12
C LEU A 108 -0.16 13.75 -0.08
N LEU A 109 -0.41 12.46 0.14
CA LEU A 109 -1.76 11.88 0.11
C LEU A 109 -2.69 12.62 1.09
N TYR A 110 -2.25 12.83 2.34
CA TYR A 110 -3.00 13.61 3.32
C TYR A 110 -3.28 15.04 2.84
N ALA A 111 -2.27 15.71 2.28
CA ALA A 111 -2.40 17.08 1.78
C ALA A 111 -3.40 17.17 0.61
N PHE A 112 -3.33 16.26 -0.36
CA PHE A 112 -4.24 16.23 -1.51
C PHE A 112 -5.67 15.94 -1.09
N MET A 113 -5.90 14.88 -0.30
CA MET A 113 -7.23 14.51 0.17
C MET A 113 -7.86 15.62 1.01
N THR A 114 -7.08 16.25 1.89
CA THR A 114 -7.57 17.35 2.72
C THR A 114 -7.87 18.57 1.86
N GLY A 115 -6.94 18.98 0.99
CA GLY A 115 -7.10 20.16 0.14
C GLY A 115 -8.26 20.06 -0.85
N LEU A 116 -8.44 18.89 -1.48
CA LEU A 116 -9.55 18.66 -2.40
C LEU A 116 -10.89 18.73 -1.66
N LYS A 117 -11.00 18.10 -0.49
CA LYS A 117 -12.24 18.11 0.29
C LYS A 117 -12.58 19.48 0.87
N THR A 118 -11.60 20.19 1.44
CA THR A 118 -11.87 21.54 1.99
C THR A 118 -12.25 22.55 0.91
N THR A 119 -11.72 22.38 -0.31
CA THR A 119 -11.98 23.29 -1.42
C THR A 119 -13.29 22.96 -2.14
N TYR A 120 -13.54 21.69 -2.42
CA TYR A 120 -14.61 21.26 -3.34
C TYR A 120 -15.77 20.51 -2.67
N ALA A 121 -15.65 20.14 -1.39
CA ALA A 121 -16.71 19.51 -0.61
C ALA A 121 -16.78 20.09 0.83
N PRO A 122 -16.86 21.43 1.00
CA PRO A 122 -16.83 22.08 2.31
C PRO A 122 -17.98 21.69 3.25
N GLU A 123 -19.06 21.13 2.70
CA GLU A 123 -20.20 20.59 3.44
C GLU A 123 -19.91 19.27 4.16
N VAL A 124 -18.83 18.55 3.77
CA VAL A 124 -18.44 17.29 4.39
C VAL A 124 -17.75 17.55 5.73
N ASN A 125 -18.32 17.02 6.80
CA ASN A 125 -17.71 17.10 8.12
C ASN A 125 -16.48 16.17 8.22
N LEU A 126 -15.28 16.76 8.16
CA LEU A 126 -14.00 16.04 8.24
C LEU A 126 -13.70 15.40 9.61
N THR A 127 -14.43 15.75 10.66
CA THR A 127 -14.36 15.05 11.95
C THR A 127 -15.10 13.72 11.90
N CYS A 128 -16.24 13.68 11.20
CA CYS A 128 -17.02 12.45 11.02
C CYS A 128 -16.48 11.59 9.87
N TYR A 129 -15.98 12.23 8.82
CA TYR A 129 -15.51 11.60 7.58
C TYR A 129 -14.12 12.15 7.23
N PRO A 130 -13.09 11.72 7.95
CA PRO A 130 -11.74 12.22 7.75
C PRO A 130 -11.28 12.00 6.31
N ALA A 131 -10.45 12.92 5.82
CA ALA A 131 -9.85 12.83 4.49
C ALA A 131 -8.93 11.61 4.37
N MET A 132 -8.13 11.38 5.41
CA MET A 132 -7.25 10.23 5.50
C MET A 132 -7.13 9.75 6.95
N VAL A 133 -7.03 8.43 7.12
CA VAL A 133 -6.78 7.77 8.41
C VAL A 133 -5.53 6.90 8.30
N ALA A 134 -4.54 7.17 9.16
CA ALA A 134 -3.38 6.31 9.31
C ALA A 134 -3.65 5.25 10.39
N LEU A 135 -3.51 3.98 10.05
CA LEU A 135 -3.66 2.84 10.95
C LEU A 135 -2.29 2.17 11.23
N LYS A 136 -2.28 1.28 12.22
CA LYS A 136 -1.21 0.28 12.32
C LYS A 136 -1.40 -0.73 11.18
N SER A 137 -0.30 -1.22 10.60
CA SER A 137 -0.32 -2.20 9.52
C SER A 137 -1.29 -3.36 9.77
N THR A 138 -1.17 -3.96 10.95
CA THR A 138 -2.03 -5.07 11.41
C THR A 138 -3.52 -4.77 11.52
N ASN A 139 -3.92 -3.50 11.39
CA ASN A 139 -5.31 -3.05 11.43
C ASN A 139 -5.82 -2.63 10.04
N ASN A 140 -4.94 -2.51 9.03
CA ASN A 140 -5.28 -2.26 7.64
C ASN A 140 -5.72 -3.56 6.93
N THR A 141 -6.61 -4.30 7.59
CA THR A 141 -6.95 -5.67 7.23
C THR A 141 -7.49 -5.88 5.80
N PRO A 142 -8.19 -4.93 5.15
CA PRO A 142 -8.64 -5.12 3.75
C PRO A 142 -7.47 -5.24 2.76
N ILE A 143 -6.46 -4.37 2.89
CA ILE A 143 -5.29 -4.39 1.99
C ILE A 143 -4.32 -5.50 2.37
N GLU A 144 -4.15 -5.82 3.65
CA GLU A 144 -3.40 -7.02 4.06
C GLU A 144 -4.04 -8.30 3.49
N GLY A 145 -5.38 -8.37 3.49
CA GLY A 145 -6.14 -9.43 2.85
C GLY A 145 -5.88 -9.52 1.35
N LEU A 146 -5.80 -8.37 0.66
CA LEU A 146 -5.40 -8.30 -0.74
C LEU A 146 -3.99 -8.87 -0.95
N TRP A 147 -3.01 -8.43 -0.16
CA TRP A 147 -1.63 -8.88 -0.34
C TRP A 147 -1.46 -10.37 -0.12
N ARG A 148 -2.14 -10.92 0.88
CA ARG A 148 -2.14 -12.37 1.09
C ARG A 148 -2.73 -13.09 -0.13
N TRP A 149 -3.90 -12.68 -0.60
CA TRP A 149 -4.53 -13.28 -1.79
C TRP A 149 -3.62 -13.15 -3.02
N TRP A 150 -3.09 -11.97 -3.30
CA TRP A 150 -2.24 -11.71 -4.45
C TRP A 150 -0.99 -12.58 -4.41
N GLN A 151 -0.34 -12.68 -3.24
CA GLN A 151 0.85 -13.51 -3.08
C GLN A 151 0.56 -14.99 -3.28
N GLU A 152 -0.58 -15.48 -2.79
CA GLU A 152 -1.00 -16.88 -2.93
C GLU A 152 -1.36 -17.25 -4.36
N GLN A 153 -2.07 -16.37 -5.07
CA GLN A 153 -2.58 -16.67 -6.41
C GLN A 153 -1.58 -16.35 -7.53
N SER A 154 -0.80 -15.28 -7.39
CA SER A 154 0.02 -14.75 -8.49
C SER A 154 1.46 -14.45 -8.08
N GLY A 155 1.68 -13.82 -6.93
CA GLY A 155 2.98 -13.26 -6.54
C GLY A 155 4.13 -14.27 -6.49
N LYS A 156 3.87 -15.49 -5.99
CA LYS A 156 4.90 -16.56 -5.98
C LYS A 156 5.30 -17.01 -7.38
N ASN A 157 4.34 -17.17 -8.28
CA ASN A 157 4.61 -17.55 -9.66
C ASN A 157 5.37 -16.44 -10.39
N LEU A 158 4.95 -15.19 -10.19
CA LEU A 158 5.59 -14.02 -10.77
C LEU A 158 7.04 -13.88 -10.29
N TYR A 159 7.30 -14.06 -8.99
CA TYR A 159 8.65 -14.07 -8.43
C TYR A 159 9.54 -15.08 -9.16
N VAL A 160 9.08 -16.33 -9.32
CA VAL A 160 9.85 -17.39 -10.00
C VAL A 160 10.13 -17.02 -11.46
N GLN A 161 9.16 -16.45 -12.18
CA GLN A 161 9.35 -16.04 -13.57
C GLN A 161 10.35 -14.89 -13.70
N ILE A 162 10.31 -13.92 -12.80
CA ILE A 162 11.27 -12.80 -12.80
C ILE A 162 12.68 -13.31 -12.50
N THR A 163 12.87 -14.08 -11.42
CA THR A 163 14.20 -14.55 -11.00
C THR A 163 14.80 -15.53 -11.99
N ARG A 164 13.98 -16.24 -12.79
CA ARG A 164 14.46 -17.09 -13.88
C ARG A 164 15.36 -16.34 -14.86
N GLY A 165 15.09 -15.06 -15.15
CA GLY A 165 15.95 -14.25 -16.01
C GLY A 165 17.38 -14.13 -15.46
N ARG A 166 17.52 -13.96 -14.14
CA ARG A 166 18.83 -13.99 -13.44
C ARG A 166 19.42 -15.39 -13.48
N ASP A 167 18.64 -16.40 -13.13
CA ASP A 167 19.11 -17.77 -12.93
C ASP A 167 19.56 -18.44 -14.25
N GLU A 168 18.95 -18.07 -15.38
CA GLU A 168 19.30 -18.56 -16.72
C GLU A 168 20.34 -17.67 -17.43
N GLY A 169 20.85 -16.61 -16.78
CA GLY A 169 21.86 -15.72 -17.35
C GLY A 169 21.35 -14.75 -18.42
N ILE A 170 20.03 -14.63 -18.61
CA ILE A 170 19.39 -13.65 -19.50
C ILE A 170 19.58 -12.23 -18.95
N PHE A 171 19.48 -12.09 -17.62
CA PHE A 171 19.72 -10.86 -16.89
C PHE A 171 21.01 -10.98 -16.07
N ASN A 172 21.93 -10.02 -16.21
CA ASN A 172 23.14 -9.95 -15.39
C ASN A 172 23.02 -8.81 -14.35
N PRO A 173 22.91 -9.14 -13.03
CA PRO A 173 22.84 -8.16 -11.94
C PRO A 173 24.03 -7.21 -11.83
N HIS A 174 25.17 -7.55 -12.45
CA HIS A 174 26.38 -6.73 -12.46
C HIS A 174 26.55 -5.95 -13.76
N ASN A 175 25.65 -6.09 -14.72
CA ASN A 175 25.66 -5.31 -15.96
C ASN A 175 24.83 -4.03 -15.78
N PRO A 176 25.45 -2.83 -15.79
CA PRO A 176 24.73 -1.58 -15.62
C PRO A 176 23.62 -1.37 -16.64
N VAL A 177 23.79 -1.84 -17.89
CA VAL A 177 22.77 -1.70 -18.94
C VAL A 177 21.50 -2.46 -18.56
N HIS A 178 21.63 -3.63 -17.95
CA HIS A 178 20.48 -4.43 -17.55
C HIS A 178 19.76 -3.80 -16.36
N VAL A 179 20.52 -3.33 -15.37
CA VAL A 179 19.97 -2.74 -14.14
C VAL A 179 19.30 -1.40 -14.40
N LEU A 180 19.88 -0.55 -15.24
CA LEU A 180 19.39 0.83 -15.50
C LEU A 180 18.09 0.88 -16.29
N LEU A 181 17.63 -0.20 -16.92
CA LEU A 181 16.31 -0.26 -17.56
C LEU A 181 15.14 -0.22 -16.56
N PHE A 182 15.43 -0.42 -15.27
CA PHE A 182 14.43 -0.50 -14.20
C PHE A 182 14.58 0.64 -13.19
N LYS A 183 15.32 1.70 -13.52
CA LYS A 183 15.56 2.86 -12.65
C LYS A 183 15.12 4.16 -13.30
#